data_AF-A0A348G1E3-F1
#
_entry.id   AF-A0A348G1E3-F1
#
_cell.length_a   1.000
_cell.length_b   1.000
_cell.length_c   1.000
_cell.angle_alpha   90.00
_cell.angle_beta   90.00
_cell.angle_gamma   90.00
#
_symmetry.space_group_name_H-M   'P 1'
#
loop_
_entity.id
_entity.type
_entity.pdbx_description
1 polymer ?
#
loop_
_entity_poly.entity_id
_entity_poly.type
_entity_poly.pdbx_seq_one_letter_code
_entity_poly.pdbx_strand_id
1 'polypeptide(L)' 'MPWVRFAAPFDWHPPEARRHTVLAFQAGDVCLVRRRCFTDALTAGTARPATSEEIADARRRIAA' A
#
# COMPACT_ATOMS: atom_id res chain seq x y z
N MET A 1 4.66 -9.53 -4.42
CA MET A 1 4.20 -8.16 -4.09
C MET A 1 4.32 -8.00 -2.57
N PRO A 2 4.93 -6.93 -2.05
CA PRO A 2 5.02 -6.70 -0.60
C PRO A 2 3.71 -6.15 -0.02
N TRP A 3 3.46 -6.47 1.25
CA TRP A 3 2.38 -5.88 2.04
C TRP A 3 2.86 -4.63 2.78
N VAL A 4 2.03 -3.59 2.78
CA VAL A 4 2.35 -2.29 3.37
C VAL A 4 1.20 -1.83 4.26
N ARG A 5 1.53 -1.16 5.36
CA ARG A 5 0.59 -0.46 6.23
C ARG A 5 0.78 1.06 6.06
N PHE A 6 -0.26 1.76 5.62
CA PHE A 6 -0.22 3.21 5.38
C PHE A 6 -0.56 4.02 6.64
N ALA A 7 0.42 4.72 7.20
CA ALA A 7 0.24 5.57 8.37
C ALA A 7 -0.49 6.89 8.05
N ALA A 8 -0.39 7.36 6.81
CA ALA A 8 -1.03 8.57 6.30
C ALA A 8 -1.64 8.31 4.91
N PRO A 9 -2.55 9.18 4.40
CA PRO A 9 -3.00 9.09 3.02
C PRO A 9 -1.84 9.17 2.04
N PHE A 10 -1.88 8.35 0.98
CA PHE A 10 -0.83 8.29 -0.03
C PHE A 10 -1.41 8.09 -1.42
N ASP A 11 -1.11 9.03 -2.32
CA ASP A 11 -1.48 8.94 -3.73
C ASP A 11 -0.27 8.49 -4.54
N TRP A 12 -0.37 7.29 -5.10
CA TRP A 12 0.70 6.72 -5.91
C TRP A 12 0.36 6.79 -7.41
N HIS A 13 1.30 7.31 -8.19
CA HIS A 13 1.21 7.38 -9.65
C HIS A 13 2.09 6.30 -10.27
N PRO A 14 1.54 5.18 -10.77
CA PRO A 14 2.34 4.13 -11.36
C PRO A 14 3.05 4.65 -12.63
N PRO A 15 4.39 4.57 -12.73
CA PRO A 15 5.12 5.09 -13.88
C PRO A 15 4.76 4.39 -15.21
N GLU A 16 4.30 3.14 -15.13
CA GLU A 16 3.82 2.37 -16.27
C GLU A 16 2.41 2.75 -16.75
N ALA A 17 1.61 3.40 -15.90
CA ALA A 17 0.29 3.88 -16.30
C ALA A 17 0.48 5.23 -17.01
N ARG A 18 -0.07 5.36 -18.22
CA ARG A 18 -0.01 6.60 -19.02
C ARG A 18 -0.70 7.76 -18.28
N ARG A 19 0.01 8.42 -17.35
CA ARG A 19 -0.27 9.66 -16.59
C ARG A 19 -1.66 9.90 -15.99
N HIS A 20 -2.64 9.03 -16.19
CA HIS A 20 -4.04 9.24 -15.82
C HIS A 20 -4.54 8.32 -14.69
N THR A 21 -3.69 7.46 -14.15
CA THR A 21 -4.07 6.55 -13.06
C THR A 21 -3.37 6.98 -11.77
N VAL A 22 -4.19 7.18 -10.73
CA VAL A 22 -3.75 7.40 -9.36
C VAL A 22 -4.32 6.26 -8.52
N LEU A 23 -3.46 5.64 -7.72
CA LEU A 23 -3.87 4.70 -6.70
C LEU A 23 -3.82 5.43 -5.36
N ALA A 24 -4.99 5.77 -4.83
CA ALA A 24 -5.14 6.45 -3.57
C ALA A 24 -5.29 5.44 -2.42
N PHE A 25 -4.44 5.54 -1.42
CA PHE A 25 -4.47 4.73 -0.20
C PHE A 25 -4.79 5.61 1.00
N GLN A 26 -5.61 5.12 1.91
CA GLN A 26 -6.00 5.86 3.12
C GLN A 26 -5.12 5.49 4.31
N ALA A 27 -5.04 6.42 5.27
CA ALA A 27 -4.43 6.12 6.55
C ALA A 27 -5.22 5.01 7.26
N GLY A 28 -4.56 3.91 7.58
CA GLY A 28 -5.26 2.72 8.08
C GLY A 28 -5.02 1.48 7.22
N ASP A 29 -4.84 1.69 5.92
CA ASP A 29 -4.92 0.60 4.96
C ASP A 29 -3.74 -0.36 5.09
N VAL A 30 -4.07 -1.65 4.94
CA VAL A 30 -3.11 -2.75 4.80
C VAL A 30 -3.33 -3.36 3.42
N CYS A 31 -2.42 -3.10 2.50
CA CYS A 31 -2.59 -3.49 1.10
C CYS A 31 -1.40 -4.27 0.57
N LEU A 32 -1.70 -5.18 -0.36
CA LEU A 32 -0.70 -5.82 -1.21
C LEU A 32 -0.40 -4.89 -2.39
N VAL A 33 0.81 -4.32 -2.43
CA VAL A 33 1.17 -3.30 -3.42
C VAL A 33 2.32 -3.73 -4.33
N ARG A 34 2.56 -2.97 -5.40
CA ARG A 34 3.73 -3.14 -6.25
C ARG A 34 5.00 -2.77 -5.48
N ARG A 35 6.14 -3.38 -5.82
CA ARG A 35 7.43 -3.08 -5.16
C ARG A 35 7.80 -1.60 -5.22
N ARG A 36 7.56 -0.92 -6.36
CA ARG A 36 7.82 0.52 -6.50
C ARG A 36 6.96 1.34 -5.55
N CYS A 37 5.64 1.13 -5.55
CA CYS A 37 4.73 1.76 -4.59
C CYS A 37 5.17 1.56 -3.13
N PHE A 38 5.62 0.36 -2.78
CA PHE A 38 6.14 0.07 -1.44
C PHE A 38 7.36 0.93 -1.11
N THR A 39 8.38 0.94 -1.99
CA THR A 39 9.57 1.76 -1.80
C THR A 39 9.24 3.25 -1.73
N ASP A 40 8.37 3.73 -2.61
CA ASP A 40 7.97 5.14 -2.69
C ASP A 40 7.24 5.56 -1.41
N ALA A 41 6.30 4.75 -0.93
CA ALA A 41 5.55 5.01 0.30
C ALA A 41 6.43 4.98 1.57
N LEU A 42 7.39 4.04 1.64
CA LEU A 42 8.36 4.02 2.74
C LEU A 42 9.28 5.25 2.69
N THR A 43 9.77 5.61 1.51
CA THR A 43 10.66 6.77 1.33
C THR A 43 9.95 8.09 1.65
N ALA A 44 8.66 8.19 1.33
CA ALA A 44 7.81 9.32 1.70
C ALA A 44 7.48 9.37 3.21
N GLY A 45 7.81 8.31 3.98
CA GLY A 45 7.47 8.22 5.40
C GLY A 45 5.98 8.07 5.69
N THR A 46 5.16 7.80 4.66
CA THR A 46 3.71 7.64 4.79
C THR A 46 3.30 6.21 5.12
N ALA A 47 4.25 5.27 5.15
CA ALA A 47 3.98 3.87 5.33
C ALA A 47 5.10 3.11 6.05
N ARG A 48 4.78 1.88 6.48
CA ARG A 48 5.73 0.89 7.00
C ARG A 48 5.44 -0.51 6.46
N PRO A 49 6.38 -1.46 6.53
CA PRO A 49 6.08 -2.86 6.27
C PRO A 49 4.92 -3.34 7.17
N ALA A 50 3.99 -4.08 6.58
CA ALA A 50 2.93 -4.70 7.36
C ALA A 50 3.48 -5.87 8.20
N THR A 51 2.96 -6.03 9.40
CA THR A 51 3.26 -7.16 10.29
C THR A 51 2.54 -8.43 9.83
N SER A 52 2.97 -9.59 10.34
CA SER A 52 2.34 -10.88 10.04
C SER A 52 0.87 -10.90 10.46
N GLU A 53 0.53 -10.31 11.60
CA GLU A 53 -0.84 -10.22 12.10
C GLU A 53 -1.71 -9.36 11.18
N GLU A 54 -1.22 -8.18 10.78
CA GLU A 54 -1.93 -7.28 9.86
C GLU A 54 -2.19 -7.94 8.50
N ILE A 55 -1.23 -8.71 7.99
CA ILE A 55 -1.38 -9.45 6.72
C ILE A 55 -2.43 -10.54 6.85
N ALA A 56 -2.41 -11.31 7.95
CA ALA A 56 -3.41 -12.35 8.20
C ALA A 56 -4.82 -11.75 8.28
N ASP A 57 -4.96 -10.62 8.97
CA ASP A 57 -6.23 -9.92 9.12
C ASP A 57 -6.76 -9.36 7.79
N ALA A 58 -5.90 -8.72 7.00
CA ALA A 58 -6.26 -8.23 5.66
C ALA A 58 -6.71 -9.37 4.73
N ARG A 59 -6.04 -10.53 4.79
CA ARG A 59 -6.44 -11.72 4.02
C ARG A 59 -7.81 -12.24 4.42
N ARG A 60 -8.14 -12.27 5.72
CA ARG A 60 -9.46 -12.69 6.20
C ARG A 60 -10.57 -11.79 5.66
N ARG A 61 -10.34 -10.47 5.62
CA ARG A 61 -11.32 -9.51 5.07
C ARG A 61 -11.59 -9.70 3.58
N ILE A 62 -10.59 -10.08 2.79
CA ILE A 62 -10.75 -10.28 1.34
C ILE A 62 -11.52 -11.56 1.01
N ALA A 63 -11.44 -12.57 1.88
CA ALA A 63 -12.09 -13.86 1.70
C ALA A 63 -13.55 -13.91 2.18
N ALA A 64 -14.02 -12.85 2.85
CA ALA A 64 -15.39 -12.70 3.34
C ALA A 64 -16.24 -11.93 2.32
#